data_AF-A0A536VAC0-F1
#
_entry.id   AF-A0A536VAC0-F1
#
_cell.length_a   1.000
_cell.length_b   1.000
_cell.length_c   1.000
_cell.angle_alpha   90.00
_cell.angle_beta   90.00
_cell.angle_gamma   90.00
#
_symmetry.space_group_name_H-M   'P 1'
#
loop_
_entity.id
_entity.type
_entity.pdbx_description
1 polymer ?
#
loop_
_entity_poly.entity_id
_entity_poly.type
_entity_poly.pdbx_seq_one_letter_code
_entity_poly.pdbx_strand_id
1 'polypeptide(L)'
;MSERSLKSVEELDLLRGLAIVLMIVNHSGYRFADLQAASSDPLAAVVFLGSFAPVIFFFTTGFGVALARSGPLEWSSFASVLGKAALLLLADQFMFWREGSTGILDFLGFIALSTVLVTAVSASKRSHTWSISLIIAILCLRFAVGPLARHHLDGNSIVLAWLLGATSVPGVSYPLSPWMVYPLLGFLAGRSYVAHAALRNQGSKRLAACLAASSLLPFAGAFVI
;
A
#
# COMPACT_ATOMS: atom_id res chain seq x y z
N MET A 1 1.30 -22.84 -3.93
CA MET A 1 0.90 -21.77 -2.99
C MET A 1 0.17 -22.43 -1.82
N SER A 2 0.46 -22.11 -0.56
CA SER A 2 -0.24 -22.72 0.60
C SER A 2 -1.69 -22.23 0.67
N GLU A 3 -2.65 -23.06 1.14
CA GLU A 3 -4.04 -22.63 1.40
C GLU A 3 -4.13 -21.34 2.22
N ARG A 4 -3.19 -21.12 3.15
CA ARG A 4 -3.13 -19.88 3.95
C ARG A 4 -2.81 -18.64 3.11
N SER A 5 -1.98 -18.82 2.09
CA SER A 5 -1.62 -17.75 1.15
C SER A 5 -2.79 -17.41 0.22
N LEU A 6 -3.63 -18.39 -0.12
CA LEU A 6 -4.86 -18.13 -0.89
C LEU A 6 -5.86 -17.31 -0.07
N LYS A 7 -6.12 -17.72 1.18
CA LYS A 7 -7.00 -16.95 2.09
C LYS A 7 -6.51 -15.53 2.32
N SER A 8 -5.21 -15.30 2.51
CA SER A 8 -4.68 -13.94 2.68
C SER A 8 -4.82 -13.06 1.44
N VAL A 9 -4.81 -13.65 0.24
CA VAL A 9 -5.03 -12.90 -1.02
C VAL A 9 -6.50 -12.53 -1.15
N GLU A 10 -7.42 -13.46 -0.85
CA GLU A 10 -8.86 -13.18 -0.82
C GLU A 10 -9.21 -12.08 0.19
N GLU A 11 -8.66 -12.12 1.40
CA GLU A 11 -8.84 -11.08 2.42
C GLU A 11 -8.32 -9.70 1.95
N LEU A 12 -7.19 -9.66 1.23
CA LEU A 12 -6.67 -8.41 0.67
C LEU A 12 -7.58 -7.85 -0.44
N ASP A 13 -8.11 -8.71 -1.30
CA ASP A 13 -9.00 -8.28 -2.37
C ASP A 13 -10.35 -7.81 -1.81
N LEU A 14 -10.83 -8.41 -0.71
CA LEU A 14 -11.97 -7.89 0.06
C LEU A 14 -11.69 -6.49 0.62
N LEU A 15 -10.51 -6.25 1.21
CA LEU A 15 -10.16 -4.93 1.73
C LEU A 15 -10.02 -3.87 0.61
N ARG A 16 -9.51 -4.25 -0.56
CA ARG A 16 -9.48 -3.38 -1.75
C ARG A 16 -10.89 -3.08 -2.25
N GLY A 17 -11.76 -4.09 -2.30
CA GLY A 17 -13.17 -3.93 -2.65
C GLY A 17 -13.88 -2.98 -1.68
N LEU A 18 -13.66 -3.14 -0.38
CA LEU A 18 -14.15 -2.23 0.65
C LEU A 18 -13.64 -0.80 0.44
N ALA A 19 -12.36 -0.62 0.12
CA ALA A 19 -11.81 0.69 -0.19
C ALA A 19 -12.50 1.34 -1.41
N ILE A 20 -12.78 0.58 -2.46
CA ILE A 20 -13.54 1.08 -3.63
C ILE A 20 -14.94 1.52 -3.22
N VAL A 21 -15.66 0.72 -2.41
CA VAL A 21 -16.99 1.08 -1.90
C VAL A 21 -16.92 2.37 -1.09
N LEU A 22 -15.96 2.49 -0.17
CA LEU A 22 -15.76 3.70 0.63
C LEU A 22 -15.42 4.91 -0.25
N MET A 23 -14.67 4.73 -1.33
CA MET A 23 -14.34 5.81 -2.27
C MET A 23 -15.58 6.30 -3.02
N ILE A 24 -16.46 5.39 -3.44
CA ILE A 24 -17.76 5.72 -4.06
C ILE A 24 -18.64 6.47 -3.06
N VAL A 25 -18.73 5.97 -1.83
CA VAL A 25 -19.49 6.60 -0.75
C VAL A 25 -18.97 8.02 -0.47
N ASN A 26 -17.66 8.21 -0.42
CA ASN A 26 -17.04 9.51 -0.21
C ASN A 26 -17.43 10.51 -1.32
N HIS A 27 -17.21 10.14 -2.58
CA HIS A 27 -17.51 11.01 -3.73
C HIS A 27 -19.00 11.30 -3.87
N SER A 28 -19.84 10.29 -3.65
CA SER A 28 -21.29 10.45 -3.67
C SER A 28 -21.74 11.38 -2.55
N GLY A 29 -21.21 11.20 -1.34
CA GLY A 29 -21.55 12.00 -0.18
C GLY A 29 -21.19 13.48 -0.36
N TYR A 30 -20.02 13.81 -0.92
CA TYR A 30 -19.69 15.20 -1.28
C TYR A 30 -20.65 15.79 -2.31
N ARG A 31 -21.03 15.01 -3.34
CA ARG A 31 -22.02 15.46 -4.33
C ARG A 31 -23.40 15.71 -3.73
N PHE A 32 -23.84 14.89 -2.78
CA PHE A 32 -25.12 15.09 -2.10
C PHE A 32 -25.08 16.23 -1.08
N ALA A 33 -23.94 16.43 -0.41
CA ALA A 33 -23.73 17.54 0.52
C ALA A 33 -23.71 18.89 -0.21
N ASP A 34 -23.15 18.98 -1.41
CA ASP A 34 -23.22 20.20 -2.24
C ASP A 34 -24.66 20.55 -2.67
N LEU A 35 -25.53 19.53 -2.80
CA LEU A 35 -26.94 19.70 -3.17
C LEU A 35 -27.84 20.04 -1.97
N GLN A 36 -27.44 19.66 -0.75
CA GLN A 36 -28.13 19.96 0.48
C GLN A 36 -27.26 20.88 1.32
N ALA A 37 -27.47 22.20 1.24
CA ALA A 37 -26.80 23.22 2.05
C ALA A 37 -27.03 23.10 3.58
N ALA A 38 -27.38 21.92 4.09
CA ALA A 38 -27.64 21.62 5.48
C ALA A 38 -26.85 20.38 5.91
N SER A 39 -25.90 20.63 6.81
CA SER A 39 -25.13 19.70 7.62
C SER A 39 -26.01 18.70 8.38
N SER A 40 -26.45 17.63 7.73
CA SER A 40 -26.97 16.47 8.45
C SER A 40 -25.79 15.65 8.97
N ASP A 41 -25.65 15.62 10.30
CA ASP A 41 -24.60 14.92 11.06
C ASP A 41 -24.32 13.47 10.56
N PRO A 42 -25.33 12.68 10.14
CA PRO A 42 -25.10 11.33 9.61
C PRO A 42 -24.38 11.29 8.26
N LEU A 43 -24.68 12.23 7.35
CA LEU A 43 -24.03 12.28 6.04
C LEU A 43 -22.55 12.66 6.18
N ALA A 44 -22.24 13.58 7.10
CA ALA A 44 -20.87 13.97 7.43
C ALA A 44 -20.06 12.78 7.99
N ALA A 45 -20.65 11.96 8.87
CA ALA A 45 -20.00 10.76 9.39
C ALA A 45 -19.72 9.72 8.28
N VAL A 46 -20.64 9.55 7.34
CA VAL A 46 -20.48 8.64 6.20
C VAL A 46 -19.39 9.13 5.24
N VAL A 47 -19.34 10.42 4.93
CA VAL A 47 -18.27 11.05 4.12
C VAL A 47 -16.92 10.91 4.83
N PHE A 48 -16.87 11.19 6.13
CA PHE A 48 -15.68 11.01 6.95
C PHE A 48 -15.16 9.57 6.88
N LEU A 49 -16.04 8.57 7.02
CA LEU A 49 -15.66 7.16 6.90
C LEU A 49 -15.15 6.84 5.48
N GLY A 50 -15.81 7.39 4.45
CA GLY A 50 -15.39 7.27 3.05
C GLY A 50 -13.98 7.83 2.79
N SER A 51 -13.57 8.87 3.53
CA SER A 51 -12.24 9.49 3.39
C SER A 51 -11.06 8.55 3.73
N PHE A 52 -11.31 7.45 4.44
CA PHE A 52 -10.30 6.41 4.72
C PHE A 52 -10.04 5.46 3.54
N ALA A 53 -10.87 5.50 2.49
CA ALA A 53 -10.71 4.64 1.31
C ALA A 53 -9.27 4.59 0.76
N PRO A 54 -8.60 5.73 0.52
CA PRO A 54 -7.27 5.72 -0.09
C PRO A 54 -6.22 5.17 0.87
N VAL A 55 -6.39 5.40 2.18
CA VAL A 55 -5.53 4.82 3.23
C VAL A 55 -5.57 3.30 3.17
N ILE A 56 -6.76 2.71 3.16
CA ILE A 56 -6.95 1.26 3.07
C ILE A 56 -6.40 0.73 1.75
N PHE A 57 -6.71 1.40 0.64
CA PHE A 57 -6.27 0.96 -0.69
C PHE A 57 -4.75 0.95 -0.83
N PHE A 58 -4.07 2.04 -0.46
CA PHE A 58 -2.62 2.11 -0.59
C PHE A 58 -1.92 1.19 0.41
N PHE A 59 -2.43 1.08 1.64
CA PHE A 59 -1.90 0.12 2.61
C PHE A 59 -1.99 -1.32 2.09
N THR A 60 -3.16 -1.75 1.61
CA THR A 60 -3.36 -3.10 1.05
C THR A 60 -2.55 -3.34 -0.22
N THR A 61 -2.27 -2.30 -1.00
CA THR A 61 -1.35 -2.37 -2.15
C THR A 61 0.05 -2.77 -1.69
N GLY A 62 0.62 -2.05 -0.72
CA GLY A 62 1.93 -2.36 -0.16
C GLY A 62 2.00 -3.73 0.50
N PHE A 63 0.97 -4.08 1.28
CA PHE A 63 0.86 -5.37 1.93
C PHE A 63 0.81 -6.52 0.91
N GLY A 64 0.03 -6.36 -0.15
CA GLY A 64 -0.06 -7.33 -1.24
C GLY A 64 1.28 -7.57 -1.94
N VAL A 65 2.07 -6.52 -2.17
CA VAL A 65 3.43 -6.68 -2.73
C VAL A 65 4.33 -7.48 -1.78
N ALA A 66 4.24 -7.25 -0.47
CA ALA A 66 5.01 -8.00 0.52
C ALA A 66 4.62 -9.49 0.58
N LEU A 67 3.33 -9.83 0.41
CA LEU A 67 2.89 -11.23 0.33
C LEU A 67 3.34 -11.90 -0.98
N ALA A 68 3.19 -11.20 -2.10
CA ALA A 68 3.47 -11.75 -3.42
C ALA A 68 4.96 -12.01 -3.66
N ARG A 69 5.86 -11.30 -2.96
CA ARG A 69 7.31 -11.41 -3.19
C ARG A 69 8.05 -11.95 -1.97
N SER A 70 8.62 -13.14 -2.16
CA SER A 70 9.52 -13.81 -1.23
C SER A 70 10.84 -14.17 -1.93
N GLY A 71 11.58 -13.19 -2.44
CA GLY A 71 12.85 -13.50 -3.15
C GLY A 71 13.44 -12.32 -3.93
N PRO A 72 14.63 -12.53 -4.54
CA PRO A 72 15.27 -11.54 -5.40
C PRO A 72 14.40 -11.20 -6.61
N LEU A 73 14.58 -9.98 -7.14
CA LEU A 73 13.78 -9.46 -8.24
C LEU A 73 14.21 -10.09 -9.57
N GLU A 74 13.33 -10.87 -10.18
CA GLU A 74 13.47 -11.24 -11.59
C GLU A 74 13.04 -10.08 -12.49
N TRP A 75 13.86 -9.78 -13.50
CA TRP A 75 13.63 -8.67 -14.43
C TRP A 75 12.31 -8.81 -15.21
N SER A 76 11.96 -10.02 -15.65
CA SER A 76 10.68 -10.32 -16.34
C SER A 76 9.47 -9.94 -15.49
N SER A 77 9.50 -10.27 -14.20
CA SER A 77 8.46 -9.93 -13.24
C SER A 77 8.40 -8.41 -12.97
N PHE A 78 9.55 -7.73 -12.96
CA PHE A 78 9.58 -6.27 -12.80
C PHE A 78 9.06 -5.54 -14.05
N ALA A 79 9.42 -6.00 -15.24
CA ALA A 79 8.92 -5.48 -16.51
C ALA A 79 7.38 -5.61 -16.60
N SER A 80 6.80 -6.72 -16.13
CA SER A 80 5.35 -6.87 -16.02
C SER A 80 4.71 -5.82 -15.09
N VAL A 81 5.36 -5.52 -13.95
CA VAL A 81 4.91 -4.45 -13.03
C VAL A 81 4.99 -3.08 -13.71
N LEU A 82 6.08 -2.78 -14.41
CA LEU A 82 6.22 -1.54 -15.17
C LEU A 82 5.18 -1.41 -16.28
N GLY A 83 4.87 -2.49 -17.00
CA GLY A 83 3.82 -2.50 -18.01
C GLY A 83 2.44 -2.17 -17.43
N LYS A 84 2.09 -2.80 -16.29
CA LYS A 84 0.84 -2.48 -15.57
C LYS A 84 0.82 -1.04 -15.07
N ALA A 85 1.93 -0.56 -14.53
CA ALA A 85 2.07 0.82 -14.09
C ALA A 85 1.94 1.81 -15.24
N ALA A 86 2.53 1.53 -16.40
CA ALA A 86 2.40 2.35 -17.60
C ALA A 86 0.94 2.42 -18.07
N LEU A 87 0.20 1.30 -18.07
CA LEU A 87 -1.23 1.30 -18.40
C LEU A 87 -2.04 2.16 -17.42
N LEU A 88 -1.75 2.08 -16.12
CA LEU A 88 -2.41 2.90 -15.11
C LEU A 88 -2.09 4.39 -15.27
N LEU A 89 -0.84 4.73 -15.58
CA LEU A 89 -0.43 6.11 -15.87
C LEU A 89 -1.14 6.64 -17.11
N LEU A 90 -1.22 5.86 -18.19
CA LEU A 90 -1.95 6.25 -19.39
C LEU A 90 -3.44 6.46 -19.11
N ALA A 91 -4.04 5.57 -18.30
CA ALA A 91 -5.44 5.73 -17.87
C ALA A 91 -5.65 7.01 -17.06
N ASP A 92 -4.74 7.31 -16.13
CA ASP A 92 -4.76 8.54 -15.32
C ASP A 92 -4.71 9.79 -16.21
N GLN A 93 -3.77 9.83 -17.16
CA GLN A 93 -3.61 10.97 -18.08
C GLN A 93 -4.81 11.12 -19.03
N PHE A 94 -5.41 10.02 -19.47
CA PHE A 94 -6.62 10.07 -20.29
C PHE A 94 -7.80 10.70 -19.54
N MET A 95 -7.92 10.45 -18.23
CA MET A 95 -8.95 11.09 -17.39
C MET A 95 -8.73 12.60 -17.27
N PHE A 96 -7.48 13.03 -17.09
CA PHE A 96 -7.12 14.45 -17.06
C PHE A 96 -7.40 15.19 -18.37
N TRP A 97 -7.05 14.57 -19.51
CA TRP A 97 -7.31 15.16 -20.82
C TRP A 97 -8.80 15.37 -21.10
N ARG A 98 -9.66 14.45 -20.64
CA ARG A 98 -11.11 14.61 -20.74
C ARG A 98 -11.60 15.88 -20.04
N GLU A 99 -10.92 16.31 -18.99
CA GLU A 99 -11.27 17.46 -18.17
C GLU A 99 -10.51 18.74 -18.56
N GLY A 100 -9.71 18.69 -19.64
CA GLY A 100 -8.98 19.84 -20.17
C GLY A 100 -7.79 20.28 -19.31
N SER A 101 -7.32 19.41 -18.40
CA SER A 101 -6.22 19.68 -17.49
C SER A 101 -5.00 18.82 -17.83
N THR A 102 -3.80 19.36 -17.66
CA THR A 102 -2.55 18.58 -17.64
C THR A 102 -2.10 18.43 -16.19
N GLY A 103 -2.56 17.35 -15.55
CA GLY A 103 -2.20 17.02 -14.16
C GLY A 103 -0.91 16.19 -14.06
N ILE A 104 -0.27 16.20 -12.89
CA ILE A 104 0.90 15.35 -12.61
C ILE A 104 0.46 13.88 -12.52
N LEU A 105 -0.12 13.50 -11.39
CA LEU A 105 -0.58 12.16 -11.07
C LEU A 105 -1.73 12.31 -10.07
N ASP A 106 -2.86 11.71 -10.37
CA ASP A 106 -3.98 11.56 -9.43
C ASP A 106 -4.07 10.11 -8.95
N PHE A 107 -5.26 9.56 -8.75
CA PHE A 107 -5.42 8.29 -8.07
C PHE A 107 -4.75 7.12 -8.79
N LEU A 108 -4.98 6.94 -10.10
CA LEU A 108 -4.44 5.78 -10.83
C LEU A 108 -2.93 5.90 -11.02
N GLY A 109 -2.46 7.12 -11.30
CA GLY A 109 -1.05 7.43 -11.40
C GLY A 109 -0.31 7.20 -10.08
N PHE A 110 -0.95 7.52 -8.96
CA PHE A 110 -0.41 7.26 -7.63
C PHE A 110 -0.35 5.76 -7.30
N ILE A 111 -1.35 4.98 -7.71
CA ILE A 111 -1.32 3.50 -7.57
C ILE A 111 -0.15 2.93 -8.36
N ALA A 112 0.04 3.39 -9.60
CA ALA A 112 1.15 2.97 -10.46
C ALA A 112 2.49 3.25 -9.79
N LEU A 113 2.69 4.48 -9.33
CA LEU A 113 3.92 4.90 -8.66
C LEU A 113 4.17 4.12 -7.38
N SER A 114 3.14 3.95 -6.53
CA SER A 114 3.24 3.21 -5.27
C SER A 114 3.63 1.75 -5.51
N THR A 115 3.02 1.12 -6.52
CA THR A 115 3.29 -0.28 -6.85
C THR A 115 4.73 -0.45 -7.35
N VAL A 116 5.20 0.44 -8.24
CA VAL A 116 6.59 0.41 -8.74
C VAL A 116 7.57 0.65 -7.61
N LEU A 117 7.34 1.67 -6.79
CA LEU A 117 8.22 2.03 -5.67
C LEU A 117 8.34 0.87 -4.68
N VAL A 118 7.21 0.37 -4.16
CA VAL A 118 7.23 -0.72 -3.17
C VAL A 118 7.84 -1.98 -3.79
N THR A 119 7.59 -2.23 -5.08
CA THR A 119 8.23 -3.35 -5.77
C THR A 119 9.75 -3.20 -5.82
N ALA A 120 10.25 -2.01 -6.17
CA ALA A 120 11.69 -1.74 -6.17
C ALA A 120 12.29 -1.84 -4.77
N VAL A 121 11.60 -1.34 -3.73
CA VAL A 121 12.03 -1.50 -2.33
C VAL A 121 12.06 -2.97 -1.93
N SER A 122 11.07 -3.76 -2.34
CA SER A 122 10.97 -5.19 -2.02
C SER A 122 12.12 -6.02 -2.60
N ALA A 123 12.70 -5.57 -3.73
CA ALA A 123 13.85 -6.20 -4.38
C ALA A 123 15.13 -6.12 -3.54
N SER A 124 15.22 -5.14 -2.64
CA SER A 124 16.42 -4.88 -1.86
C SER A 124 16.55 -5.84 -0.68
N LYS A 125 17.78 -6.31 -0.42
CA LYS A 125 18.12 -7.07 0.79
C LYS A 125 17.82 -6.28 2.08
N ARG A 126 17.86 -4.94 2.00
CA ARG A 126 17.59 -4.01 3.11
C ARG A 126 16.21 -3.36 2.99
N SER A 127 15.22 -4.07 2.45
CA SER A 127 13.87 -3.56 2.18
C SER A 127 13.19 -2.91 3.41
N HIS A 128 13.40 -3.45 4.61
CA HIS A 128 12.92 -2.83 5.86
C HIS A 128 13.54 -1.46 6.12
N THR A 129 14.88 -1.37 6.05
CA THR A 129 15.61 -0.12 6.25
C THR A 129 15.19 0.91 5.21
N TRP A 130 15.13 0.53 3.93
CA TRP A 130 14.68 1.42 2.86
C TRP A 130 13.25 1.93 3.10
N SER A 131 12.33 1.06 3.51
CA SER A 131 10.94 1.47 3.81
C SER A 131 10.90 2.49 4.95
N ILE A 132 11.60 2.23 6.06
CA ILE A 132 11.66 3.14 7.21
C ILE A 132 12.31 4.47 6.83
N SER A 133 13.45 4.44 6.14
CA SER A 133 14.15 5.64 5.67
C SER A 133 13.29 6.48 4.74
N LEU A 134 12.56 5.84 3.80
CA LEU A 134 11.63 6.55 2.92
C LEU A 134 10.45 7.14 3.70
N ILE A 135 9.86 6.41 4.64
CA ILE A 135 8.78 6.93 5.50
C ILE A 135 9.27 8.18 6.25
N ILE A 136 10.42 8.10 6.91
CA ILE A 136 11.00 9.24 7.64
C ILE A 136 11.25 10.40 6.67
N ALA A 137 11.86 10.15 5.52
CA ALA A 137 12.12 11.17 4.52
C ALA A 137 10.82 11.85 4.03
N ILE A 138 9.78 11.08 3.73
CA ILE A 138 8.48 11.60 3.27
C ILE A 138 7.82 12.45 4.38
N LEU A 139 7.87 11.99 5.63
CA LEU A 139 7.34 12.76 6.77
C LEU A 139 8.14 14.04 7.01
N CYS A 140 9.47 14.01 6.90
CA CYS A 140 10.31 15.21 6.95
C CYS A 140 9.99 16.16 5.81
N LEU A 141 9.79 15.66 4.58
CA LEU A 141 9.34 16.47 3.45
C LEU A 141 7.99 17.15 3.76
N ARG A 142 7.03 16.43 4.35
CA ARG A 142 5.70 16.96 4.68
C ARG A 142 5.74 18.03 5.77
N PHE A 143 6.40 17.70 6.88
CA PHE A 143 6.20 18.38 8.17
C PHE A 143 7.37 19.28 8.56
N ALA A 144 8.54 19.13 7.95
CA ALA A 144 9.67 20.03 8.15
C ALA A 144 9.90 20.91 6.91
N VAL A 145 10.11 20.29 5.74
CA VAL A 145 10.44 21.03 4.51
C VAL A 145 9.23 21.78 3.97
N GLY A 146 8.06 21.13 3.93
CA GLY A 146 6.81 21.71 3.45
C GLY A 146 6.47 23.07 4.07
N PRO A 147 6.42 23.20 5.41
CA PRO A 147 6.17 24.48 6.06
C PRO A 147 7.21 25.56 5.75
N LEU A 148 8.49 25.21 5.70
CA LEU A 148 9.58 26.15 5.40
C LEU A 148 9.54 26.64 3.94
N ALA A 149 9.16 25.76 3.02
CA ALA A 149 9.10 26.05 1.59
C ALA A 149 7.79 26.73 1.18
N ARG A 150 6.75 26.77 2.03
CA ARG A 150 5.39 27.19 1.64
C ARG A 150 5.33 28.56 0.96
N HIS A 151 6.08 29.54 1.46
CA HIS A 151 6.14 30.89 0.89
C HIS A 151 6.76 30.97 -0.51
N HIS A 152 7.50 29.93 -0.91
CA HIS A 152 8.12 29.81 -2.24
C HIS A 152 7.28 28.99 -3.22
N LEU A 153 6.17 28.38 -2.76
CA LEU A 153 5.31 27.51 -3.58
C LEU A 153 4.19 28.25 -4.28
N ASP A 154 3.88 29.48 -3.90
CA ASP A 154 2.86 30.31 -4.53
C ASP A 154 3.33 30.72 -5.93
N GLY A 155 3.05 29.87 -6.92
CA GLY A 155 3.21 30.14 -8.37
C GLY A 155 4.43 29.51 -9.07
N ASN A 156 5.41 28.96 -8.34
CA ASN A 156 6.71 28.62 -8.95
C ASN A 156 6.96 27.13 -9.26
N SER A 157 6.21 26.16 -8.71
CA SER A 157 6.38 24.74 -9.12
C SER A 157 5.24 23.82 -8.67
N ILE A 158 4.40 23.40 -9.62
CA ILE A 158 3.35 22.40 -9.40
C ILE A 158 3.93 21.06 -8.91
N VAL A 159 5.12 20.69 -9.38
CA VAL A 159 5.82 19.47 -9.00
C VAL A 159 6.27 19.54 -7.55
N LEU A 160 6.82 20.66 -7.11
CA LEU A 160 7.26 20.82 -5.72
C LEU A 160 6.07 20.83 -4.75
N ALA A 161 4.96 21.47 -5.14
CA ALA A 161 3.71 21.43 -4.40
C ALA A 161 3.18 19.99 -4.26
N TRP A 162 3.22 19.21 -5.34
CA TRP A 162 2.85 17.79 -5.32
C TRP A 162 3.78 16.92 -4.46
N LEU A 163 5.09 17.16 -4.51
CA LEU A 163 6.08 16.42 -3.72
C LEU A 163 5.94 16.65 -2.22
N LEU A 164 5.77 17.91 -1.81
CA LEU A 164 5.70 18.31 -0.41
C LEU A 164 4.29 18.15 0.18
N GLY A 165 3.26 18.20 -0.68
CA GLY A 165 1.84 18.26 -0.30
C GLY A 165 1.46 19.53 0.47
N ALA A 166 2.37 20.50 0.61
CA ALA A 166 2.24 21.69 1.47
C ALA A 166 1.10 22.64 1.05
N THR A 167 0.72 22.60 -0.23
CA THR A 167 -0.38 23.38 -0.82
C THR A 167 -1.23 22.46 -1.70
N SER A 168 -2.49 22.83 -1.91
CA SER A 168 -3.39 22.11 -2.81
C SER A 168 -2.98 22.32 -4.26
N VAL A 169 -2.88 21.23 -5.02
CA VAL A 169 -2.64 21.29 -6.47
C VAL A 169 -3.97 20.97 -7.18
N PRO A 170 -4.44 21.83 -8.10
CA PRO A 170 -5.66 21.57 -8.85
C PRO A 170 -5.62 20.22 -9.56
N GLY A 171 -6.70 19.43 -9.41
CA GLY A 171 -6.82 18.11 -10.01
C GLY A 171 -5.96 17.01 -9.37
N VAL A 172 -5.25 17.28 -8.28
CA VAL A 172 -4.48 16.26 -7.55
C VAL A 172 -5.14 16.01 -6.19
N SER A 173 -5.64 14.79 -6.01
CA SER A 173 -6.23 14.33 -4.75
C SER A 173 -5.17 13.79 -3.78
N TYR A 174 -4.07 13.25 -4.32
CA TYR A 174 -3.04 12.53 -3.57
C TYR A 174 -1.62 13.06 -3.89
N PRO A 175 -1.15 14.14 -3.23
CA PRO A 175 0.25 14.54 -3.31
C PRO A 175 1.17 13.42 -2.82
N LEU A 176 2.43 13.37 -3.30
CA LEU A 176 3.37 12.33 -2.91
C LEU A 176 3.52 12.22 -1.39
N SER A 177 3.66 13.37 -0.74
CA SER A 177 3.75 13.46 0.71
C SER A 177 2.45 13.98 1.33
N PRO A 178 1.88 13.32 2.37
CA PRO A 178 2.42 12.15 3.06
C PRO A 178 1.91 10.81 2.51
N TRP A 179 1.12 10.79 1.43
CA TRP A 179 0.36 9.60 1.02
C TRP A 179 1.22 8.38 0.71
N MET A 180 2.46 8.56 0.27
CA MET A 180 3.38 7.46 -0.04
C MET A 180 3.82 6.68 1.21
N VAL A 181 3.54 7.19 2.41
CA VAL A 181 3.76 6.47 3.68
C VAL A 181 2.86 5.24 3.80
N TYR A 182 1.59 5.30 3.38
CA TYR A 182 0.64 4.19 3.53
C TYR A 182 1.06 2.90 2.82
N PRO A 183 1.46 2.90 1.53
CA PRO A 183 1.92 1.69 0.87
C PRO A 183 3.24 1.18 1.48
N LEU A 184 4.12 2.05 1.97
CA LEU A 184 5.34 1.62 2.68
C LEU A 184 5.03 0.96 4.04
N LEU A 185 4.07 1.51 4.79
CA LEU A 185 3.58 0.89 6.04
C LEU A 185 2.89 -0.44 5.77
N GLY A 186 2.06 -0.52 4.74
CA GLY A 186 1.43 -1.77 4.30
C GLY A 186 2.47 -2.83 3.96
N PHE A 187 3.52 -2.46 3.23
CA PHE A 187 4.63 -3.34 2.92
C PHE A 187 5.35 -3.85 4.17
N LEU A 188 5.69 -2.95 5.12
CA LEU A 188 6.30 -3.34 6.39
C LEU A 188 5.42 -4.31 7.19
N ALA A 189 4.12 -4.02 7.28
CA ALA A 189 3.17 -4.89 7.97
C ALA A 189 3.09 -6.28 7.30
N GLY A 190 3.04 -6.33 5.96
CA GLY A 190 3.02 -7.59 5.21
C GLY A 190 4.31 -8.40 5.38
N ARG A 191 5.47 -7.73 5.42
CA ARG A 191 6.77 -8.39 5.67
C ARG A 191 6.81 -8.99 7.08
N SER A 192 6.37 -8.26 8.08
CA SER A 192 6.24 -8.76 9.47
C SER A 192 5.29 -9.95 9.55
N TYR A 193 4.13 -9.86 8.87
CA TYR A 193 3.17 -10.96 8.81
C TYR A 193 3.78 -12.25 8.24
N VAL A 194 4.50 -12.15 7.10
CA VAL A 194 5.17 -13.31 6.48
C VAL A 194 6.27 -13.87 7.39
N ALA A 195 7.05 -13.01 8.05
CA ALA A 195 8.10 -13.44 8.97
C ALA A 195 7.53 -14.20 10.18
N HIS A 196 6.45 -13.68 10.81
CA HIS A 196 5.79 -14.36 11.92
C HIS A 196 5.15 -15.69 11.50
N ALA A 197 4.53 -15.74 10.31
CA ALA A 197 3.97 -16.98 9.78
C ALA A 197 5.05 -18.06 9.54
N ALA A 198 6.23 -17.66 9.05
CA ALA A 198 7.35 -18.56 8.83
C ALA A 198 7.90 -19.14 10.15
N LEU A 199 8.07 -18.30 11.18
CA LEU A 199 8.52 -18.73 12.51
C LEU A 199 7.55 -19.73 13.15
N ARG A 200 6.24 -19.47 13.07
CA ARG A 200 5.20 -20.36 13.61
C ARG A 200 5.21 -21.72 12.91
N ASN A 201 5.34 -21.74 11.58
CA ASN A 201 5.39 -22.99 10.83
C ASN A 201 6.67 -23.79 11.12
N GLN A 202 7.82 -23.14 11.34
CA GLN A 202 9.04 -23.82 11.78
C GLN A 202 8.91 -24.41 13.18
N GLY A 203 8.31 -23.69 14.13
CA GLY A 203 8.04 -24.19 15.48
C GLY A 203 7.15 -25.43 15.48
N SER A 204 6.07 -25.42 14.68
CA SER A 204 5.18 -26.58 14.51
C SER A 204 5.90 -27.78 13.88
N LYS A 205 6.74 -27.56 12.85
CA LYS A 205 7.55 -28.63 12.24
C LYS A 205 8.57 -29.23 13.20
N ARG A 206 9.23 -28.40 14.02
CA ARG A 206 10.16 -28.87 15.07
C ARG A 206 9.42 -29.67 16.13
N LEU A 207 8.25 -29.21 16.59
CA LEU A 207 7.44 -29.94 17.55
C LEU A 207 6.98 -31.30 16.98
N ALA A 208 6.52 -31.33 15.73
CA ALA A 208 6.14 -32.56 15.04
C ALA A 208 7.33 -33.51 14.85
N ALA A 209 8.52 -32.99 14.50
CA ALA A 209 9.74 -33.78 14.41
C ALA A 209 10.19 -34.33 15.77
N CYS A 210 10.06 -33.55 16.85
CA CYS A 210 10.34 -34.01 18.21
C CYS A 210 9.34 -35.09 18.66
N LEU A 211 8.05 -34.93 18.36
CA LEU A 211 7.02 -35.94 18.66
C LEU A 211 7.20 -37.22 17.84
N ALA A 212 7.60 -37.10 16.57
CA ALA A 212 7.96 -38.26 15.75
C ALA A 212 9.21 -38.96 16.27
N ALA A 213 10.25 -38.21 16.64
CA ALA A 213 11.47 -38.77 17.23
C ALA A 213 11.21 -39.43 18.60
N SER A 214 10.34 -38.87 19.43
CA SER A 214 9.96 -39.48 20.71
C SER A 214 9.08 -40.72 20.56
N SER A 215 8.29 -40.81 19.48
CA SER A 215 7.51 -42.02 19.15
C SER A 215 8.34 -43.19 18.58
N LEU A 216 9.59 -42.93 18.16
CA LEU A 216 10.53 -43.95 17.66
C LEU A 216 11.44 -44.54 18.77
N LEU A 217 11.55 -43.86 19.92
CA LEU A 217 12.32 -44.33 21.08
C LEU A 217 11.82 -45.64 21.74
N PRO A 218 10.54 -46.04 21.69
CA PRO A 218 10.10 -47.32 22.27
C PRO A 218 10.48 -48.55 21.42
N PHE A 219 10.84 -48.38 20.14
CA PHE A 219 11.15 -49.51 19.24
C PHE A 219 12.63 -49.91 19.21
N ALA A 220 13.53 -49.10 19.78
CA ALA A 220 14.95 -49.44 19.88
C ALA A 220 15.28 -50.33 21.11
N GLY A 221 14.33 -50.58 22.01
CA GLY A 221 14.50 -51.38 23.23
C GLY A 221 13.92 -52.80 23.18
N ALA A 222 13.31 -53.23 22.07
CA ALA A 222 12.59 -54.50 21.98
C ALA A 222 13.27 -55.58 21.11
N PHE A 223 14.52 -55.37 20.68
CA PHE A 223 15.34 -56.38 19.98
C PHE A 223 16.64 -56.66 20.77
N VAL A 224 16.49 -57.07 22.03
CA VAL A 224 17.49 -57.85 22.77
C VAL A 224 16.72 -58.90 23.57
N ILE A 225 16.32 -59.98 22.89
CA ILE A 225 16.05 -61.29 23.50
C ILE A 225 16.82 -62.30 22.65
#